data_AF-A0A967VW24-F1
#
_entry.id   AF-A0A967VW24-F1
#
_cell.length_a   1.000
_cell.length_b   1.000
_cell.length_c   1.000
_cell.angle_alpha   90.00
_cell.angle_beta   90.00
_cell.angle_gamma   90.00
#
_symmetry.space_group_name_H-M   'P 1'
#
loop_
_entity.id
_entity.type
_entity.pdbx_description
1 polymer ?
#
loop_
_entity_poly.entity_id
_entity_poly.type
_entity_poly.pdbx_seq_one_letter_code
_entity_poly.pdbx_strand_id
1 'polypeptide(L)'
;RRYGYLLTPAVIIGGNDEGIWLAEQLSQWRTSGLLLLGFIDELQPAGTKVTKNLRTLGNVDDLDEIIEEYHIGELIMASSAISSRNKQMQI
;
A
#
# COMPACT_ATOMS: atom_id res chain seq x y z
N ARG A 1 -9.22 28.34 -12.13
CA ARG A 1 -8.45 28.32 -10.85
C ARG A 1 -8.10 26.86 -10.58
N ARG A 2 -6.81 26.53 -10.48
CA ARG A 2 -6.28 25.15 -10.47
C ARG A 2 -5.94 24.79 -9.02
N TYR A 3 -6.82 24.08 -8.33
CA TYR A 3 -6.52 23.57 -6.98
C TYR A 3 -5.46 22.48 -7.10
N GLY A 4 -4.29 22.70 -6.50
CA GLY A 4 -3.35 21.63 -6.23
C GLY A 4 -3.92 20.81 -5.09
N TYR A 5 -4.43 19.63 -5.38
CA TYR A 5 -4.77 18.67 -4.33
C TYR A 5 -3.45 18.32 -3.62
N LEU A 6 -3.37 18.60 -2.32
CA LEU A 6 -2.28 18.09 -1.49
C LEU A 6 -2.44 16.57 -1.50
N LEU A 7 -1.57 15.88 -2.25
CA LEU A 7 -1.60 14.43 -2.28
C LEU A 7 -0.83 13.92 -1.07
N THR A 8 -1.49 13.12 -0.25
CA THR A 8 -0.88 12.44 0.90
C THR A 8 -0.25 11.13 0.41
N PRO A 9 1.08 10.93 0.57
CA PRO A 9 1.73 9.67 0.23
C PRO A 9 1.15 8.52 1.03
N ALA A 10 0.82 7.42 0.35
CA ALA A 10 0.10 6.31 0.92
C ALA A 10 0.63 4.96 0.41
N VAL A 11 0.56 3.94 1.25
CA VAL A 11 0.87 2.54 0.87
C VAL A 11 -0.28 1.61 1.26
N ILE A 12 -0.39 0.50 0.54
CA ILE A 12 -1.38 -0.54 0.83
C ILE A 12 -0.69 -1.72 1.52
N ILE A 13 -1.18 -2.14 2.68
CA ILE A 13 -0.74 -3.36 3.36
C ILE A 13 -1.59 -4.53 2.86
N GLY A 14 -0.92 -5.50 2.24
CA GLY A 14 -1.49 -6.66 1.54
C GLY A 14 -1.48 -6.45 0.02
N GLY A 15 -0.55 -7.10 -0.68
CA GLY A 15 -0.43 -7.13 -2.15
C GLY A 15 -1.13 -8.34 -2.80
N ASN A 16 -2.18 -8.85 -2.17
CA ASN A 16 -3.06 -9.88 -2.71
C ASN A 16 -4.15 -9.28 -3.63
N ASP A 17 -5.02 -10.11 -4.20
CA ASP A 17 -6.06 -9.67 -5.15
C ASP A 17 -6.96 -8.55 -4.61
N GLU A 18 -7.30 -8.55 -3.31
CA GLU A 18 -8.12 -7.50 -2.70
C GLU A 18 -7.35 -6.17 -2.65
N GLY A 19 -6.09 -6.19 -2.20
CA GLY A 19 -5.25 -4.99 -2.15
C GLY A 19 -4.99 -4.42 -3.55
N ILE A 20 -4.77 -5.28 -4.54
CA ILE A 20 -4.62 -4.88 -5.95
C ILE A 20 -5.88 -4.20 -6.44
N TRP A 21 -7.04 -4.81 -6.22
CA TRP A 21 -8.33 -4.24 -6.61
C TRP A 21 -8.58 -2.88 -5.94
N LEU A 22 -8.27 -2.75 -4.65
CA LEU A 22 -8.39 -1.49 -3.92
C LEU A 22 -7.48 -0.41 -4.51
N ALA A 23 -6.24 -0.76 -4.85
CA ALA A 23 -5.30 0.17 -5.49
C ALA A 23 -5.82 0.68 -6.84
N GLU A 24 -6.45 -0.19 -7.63
CA GLU A 24 -7.05 0.18 -8.91
C GLU A 24 -8.22 1.16 -8.72
N GLN A 25 -9.10 0.92 -7.73
CA GLN A 25 -10.22 1.83 -7.42
C GLN A 25 -9.71 3.20 -6.96
N LEU A 26 -8.77 3.24 -6.03
CA LEU A 26 -8.21 4.49 -5.50
C LEU A 26 -7.44 5.28 -6.58
N SER A 27 -6.78 4.59 -7.52
CA SER A 27 -6.09 5.22 -8.64
C SER A 27 -7.03 5.90 -9.63
N GLN A 28 -8.29 5.44 -9.72
CA GLN A 28 -9.31 6.05 -10.58
C GLN A 28 -9.97 7.28 -9.92
N TRP A 29 -9.89 7.40 -8.60
CA TRP A 29 -10.50 8.50 -7.86
C TRP A 29 -9.62 9.75 -7.90
N ARG A 30 -9.93 10.63 -8.85
CA ARG A 30 -9.23 11.92 -9.04
C ARG A 30 -9.27 12.86 -7.83
N THR A 31 -10.17 12.63 -6.88
CA THR A 31 -10.39 13.43 -5.68
C THR A 31 -10.03 12.70 -4.39
N SER A 32 -9.36 11.54 -4.45
CA SER A 32 -8.98 10.78 -3.25
C SER A 32 -8.03 11.54 -2.34
N GLY A 33 -7.24 12.47 -2.90
CA GLY A 33 -6.18 13.16 -2.15
C GLY A 33 -5.01 12.25 -1.78
N LEU A 34 -4.95 11.04 -2.35
CA LEU A 34 -3.92 10.05 -2.07
C LEU A 34 -2.93 9.93 -3.23
N LEU A 35 -1.67 9.74 -2.89
CA LEU A 35 -0.61 9.31 -3.79
C LEU A 35 -0.19 7.90 -3.38
N LEU A 36 -0.73 6.88 -4.05
CA LEU A 36 -0.31 5.50 -3.81
C LEU A 36 1.13 5.29 -4.32
N LEU A 37 2.03 4.88 -3.43
CA LEU A 37 3.44 4.64 -3.74
C LEU A 37 3.78 3.16 -3.91
N GLY A 38 3.04 2.25 -3.27
CA GLY A 38 3.28 0.82 -3.40
C GLY A 38 2.54 -0.02 -2.39
N PHE A 39 3.00 -1.27 -2.28
CA PHE A 39 2.45 -2.29 -1.39
C PHE A 39 3.46 -2.71 -0.32
N ILE A 40 2.94 -3.09 0.83
CA ILE A 40 3.66 -3.82 1.87
C ILE A 40 3.11 -5.25 1.89
N ASP A 41 3.97 -6.24 1.67
CA ASP A 41 3.55 -7.64 1.52
C ASP A 41 4.62 -8.60 2.05
N GLU A 42 4.20 -9.59 2.85
CA GLU A 42 5.08 -10.60 3.45
C GLU A 42 5.53 -11.69 2.48
N LEU A 43 4.71 -11.96 1.45
CA LEU A 43 4.90 -13.07 0.52
C LEU A 43 5.68 -12.64 -0.72
N GLN A 44 5.63 -11.35 -1.07
CA GLN A 44 6.30 -10.81 -2.25
C GLN A 44 7.58 -10.06 -1.86
N PRO A 45 8.73 -10.35 -2.48
CA PRO A 45 9.95 -9.58 -2.25
C PRO A 45 9.82 -8.11 -2.64
N ALA A 46 10.57 -7.23 -1.97
CA ALA A 46 10.69 -5.82 -2.35
C ALA A 46 11.11 -5.68 -3.83
N GLY A 47 10.54 -4.68 -4.50
CA GLY A 47 10.72 -4.43 -5.94
C GLY A 47 9.84 -5.27 -6.85
N THR A 48 9.13 -6.29 -6.34
CA THR A 48 8.20 -7.11 -7.13
C THR A 48 7.13 -6.23 -7.75
N LYS A 49 6.88 -6.42 -9.05
CA LYS A 49 5.86 -5.65 -9.76
C LYS A 49 4.49 -6.25 -9.49
N VAL A 50 3.65 -5.49 -8.79
CA VAL A 50 2.29 -5.92 -8.40
C VAL A 50 1.27 -5.45 -9.44
N THR A 51 1.35 -4.18 -9.86
CA THR A 51 0.50 -3.62 -10.92
C THR A 51 1.36 -2.97 -12.00
N LYS A 52 0.74 -2.34 -13.01
CA LYS A 52 1.49 -1.63 -14.05
C LYS A 52 2.41 -0.54 -13.47
N ASN A 53 1.96 0.13 -12.41
CA ASN A 53 2.60 1.34 -11.86
C ASN A 53 3.05 1.18 -10.39
N LEU A 54 2.65 0.12 -9.69
CA LEU A 54 2.96 -0.08 -8.27
C LEU A 54 3.76 -1.37 -8.06
N ARG A 55 4.60 -1.34 -7.03
CA ARG A 55 5.48 -2.43 -6.63
C ARG A 55 5.37 -2.69 -5.13
N THR A 56 5.85 -3.84 -4.70
CA THR A 56 6.11 -4.11 -3.29
C THR A 56 7.31 -3.27 -2.84
N LEU A 57 7.17 -2.52 -1.76
CA LEU A 57 8.24 -1.70 -1.17
C LEU A 57 9.03 -2.48 -0.12
N GLY A 58 8.38 -3.42 0.55
CA GLY A 58 8.96 -4.28 1.57
C GLY A 58 7.89 -5.11 2.27
N ASN A 59 8.28 -5.74 3.37
CA ASN A 59 7.39 -6.41 4.29
C ASN A 59 7.02 -5.49 5.47
N VAL A 60 6.28 -5.99 6.46
CA VAL A 60 5.84 -5.16 7.59
C VAL A 60 6.94 -4.82 8.59
N ASP A 61 8.03 -5.60 8.61
CA ASP A 61 9.20 -5.31 9.44
C ASP A 61 10.01 -4.14 8.85
N ASP A 62 9.94 -3.93 7.53
CA ASP A 62 10.53 -2.78 6.83
C ASP A 62 9.67 -1.50 6.94
N LEU A 63 8.47 -1.59 7.55
CA LEU A 63 7.44 -0.54 7.46
C LEU A 63 7.89 0.80 8.04
N ASP A 64 8.59 0.80 9.18
CA ASP A 64 9.06 2.03 9.82
C ASP A 64 10.06 2.78 8.93
N GLU A 65 11.02 2.06 8.34
CA GLU A 65 12.01 2.63 7.41
C GLU A 65 11.31 3.18 6.15
N ILE A 66 10.33 2.45 5.61
CA ILE A 66 9.55 2.88 4.45
C ILE A 66 8.72 4.13 4.76
N ILE A 67 8.12 4.20 5.95
CA ILE A 67 7.35 5.38 6.37
C ILE A 67 8.24 6.63 6.37
N GLU A 68 9.44 6.52 6.92
CA GLU A 68 10.40 7.63 6.98
C GLU A 68 10.95 7.99 5.59
N GLU A 69 11.42 7.01 4.82
CA GLU A 69 12.03 7.23 3.50
C GLU A 69 11.04 7.86 2.52
N TYR A 70 9.83 7.31 2.44
CA TYR A 70 8.81 7.72 1.47
C TYR A 70 7.84 8.77 2.01
N HIS A 71 8.03 9.22 3.26
CA HIS A 71 7.18 10.19 3.94
C HIS A 71 5.70 9.79 3.91
N ILE A 72 5.43 8.52 4.23
CA ILE A 72 4.09 7.95 4.20
C ILE A 72 3.23 8.64 5.25
N GLY A 73 2.14 9.27 4.79
CA GLY A 73 1.15 9.91 5.64
C GLY A 73 -0.09 9.06 5.89
N GLU A 74 -0.32 8.03 5.07
CA GLU A 74 -1.50 7.17 5.15
C GLU A 74 -1.16 5.68 4.91
N LEU A 75 -1.67 4.82 5.80
CA LEU A 75 -1.55 3.36 5.67
C LEU A 75 -2.93 2.78 5.40
N ILE A 76 -3.09 2.10 4.26
CA ILE A 76 -4.36 1.54 3.83
C ILE A 76 -4.27 0.02 3.95
N MET A 77 -5.08 -0.58 4.82
CA MET A 77 -5.05 -2.03 5.02
C MET A 77 -6.28 -2.69 4.39
N ALA A 78 -6.05 -3.67 3.51
CA ALA A 78 -7.12 -4.53 3.03
C ALA A 78 -7.57 -5.48 4.16
N SER A 79 -8.87 -5.77 4.25
CA SER A 79 -9.42 -6.58 5.34
C SER A 79 -8.84 -8.01 5.37
N SER A 80 -8.54 -8.57 4.20
CA SER A 80 -7.85 -9.87 4.08
C SER A 80 -6.41 -9.86 4.60
N ALA A 81 -5.73 -8.72 4.63
CA ALA A 81 -4.37 -8.61 5.17
C ALA A 81 -4.35 -8.87 6.69
N ILE A 82 -5.38 -8.42 7.41
CA ILE A 82 -5.56 -8.71 8.85
C ILE A 82 -5.69 -10.21 9.08
N SER A 83 -6.44 -10.90 8.21
CA SER A 83 -6.67 -12.34 8.32
C SER A 83 -5.39 -13.17 8.12
N SER A 84 -4.48 -12.68 7.27
CA SER A 84 -3.16 -13.32 7.07
C SER A 84 -2.25 -13.15 8.29
N ARG A 85 -2.18 -11.94 8.87
CA ARG A 85 -1.39 -11.66 10.08
C ARG A 85 -1.89 -12.47 11.29
N ASN A 86 -3.22 -12.60 11.44
CA ASN A 86 -3.81 -13.41 12.51
C ASN A 86 -3.50 -14.91 12.37
N LYS A 87 -3.27 -15.43 11.16
CA LYS A 87 -2.78 -16.79 10.96
C LYS A 87 -1.32 -16.97 11.39
N GLN A 88 -0.48 -15.95 11.20
CA GLN A 88 0.93 -15.98 11.61
C GLN A 88 1.12 -15.87 13.14
N MET A 89 0.15 -15.31 13.87
CA MET A 89 0.19 -15.27 15.36
C MET A 89 -0.42 -16.50 16.04
N GLN A 90 -0.88 -17.51 15.31
CA GLN A 90 -1.47 -18.75 15.87
C GLN A 90 -0.51 -19.96 15.81
N ILE A 91 0.79 -19.74 15.99
CA ILE A 91 1.78 -20.82 16.04
C ILE A 91 2.44 -20.87 17.41
#